data_AF-A0ABD0RKA8-F1
#
_entry.id   AF-A0ABD0RKA8-F1
#
_cell.length_a   1.000
_cell.length_b   1.000
_cell.length_c   1.000
_cell.angle_alpha   90.00
_cell.angle_beta   90.00
_cell.angle_gamma   90.00
#
_symmetry.space_group_name_H-M   'P 1'
#
loop_
_entity.id
_entity.type
_entity.pdbx_description
1 polymer ?
#
loop_
_entity_poly.entity_id
_entity_poly.type
_entity_poly.pdbx_seq_one_letter_code
_entity_poly.pdbx_strand_id
1 'polypeptide(L)'
;DSGSTQVPLKVPDTITTWETEAFCLSSKGLGLAPPALLTAFQPFFLELSLPYSIVRGEFFELKATVFNYLSKCIMVKVTPAPSSNFTLKSLSDTYSSCLCANGRKTFKWVFTASVL
;
A
#
# COMPACT_ATOMS: atom_id res chain seq x y z
N ASP A 1 -2.23 34.65 -25.42
CA ASP A 1 -2.14 33.36 -24.70
C ASP A 1 -3.52 32.88 -24.31
N SER A 2 -3.93 31.72 -24.81
CA SER A 2 -5.15 31.03 -24.39
C SER A 2 -4.94 30.58 -22.94
N GLY A 3 -5.67 31.15 -21.98
CA GLY A 3 -5.48 30.95 -20.53
C GLY A 3 -5.84 29.55 -20.02
N SER A 4 -5.26 28.50 -20.61
CA SER A 4 -5.47 27.10 -20.27
C SER A 4 -4.17 26.32 -20.44
N THR A 5 -3.91 25.39 -19.53
CA THR A 5 -2.75 24.49 -19.53
C THR A 5 -3.17 23.12 -19.00
N GLN A 6 -2.48 22.06 -19.43
CA GLN A 6 -2.65 20.70 -18.91
C GLN A 6 -1.31 20.19 -18.38
N VAL A 7 -1.32 19.62 -17.16
CA VAL A 7 -0.12 19.08 -16.51
C VAL A 7 -0.37 17.62 -16.15
N PRO A 8 0.20 16.65 -16.90
CA PRO A 8 0.09 15.24 -16.56
C PRO A 8 0.96 14.90 -15.35
N LEU A 9 0.37 14.25 -14.35
CA LEU A 9 1.05 13.80 -13.12
C LEU A 9 0.72 12.34 -12.84
N LYS A 10 1.65 11.63 -12.19
CA LYS A 10 1.43 10.26 -11.71
C LYS A 10 0.77 10.31 -10.34
N VAL A 11 -0.33 9.58 -10.16
CA VAL A 11 -0.99 9.42 -8.87
C VAL A 11 -0.07 8.64 -7.91
N PRO A 12 0.08 9.07 -6.64
CA PRO A 12 0.86 8.33 -5.65
C PRO A 12 0.30 6.93 -5.37
N ASP A 13 1.16 6.01 -4.92
CA ASP A 13 0.77 4.62 -4.63
C ASP A 13 -0.05 4.47 -3.34
N THR A 14 -0.15 5.53 -2.52
CA THR A 14 -0.93 5.53 -1.28
C THR A 14 -2.42 5.57 -1.56
N ILE A 15 -3.17 4.62 -0.97
CA ILE A 15 -4.64 4.60 -1.00
C ILE A 15 -5.17 5.70 -0.08
N THR A 16 -5.49 6.86 -0.65
CA THR A 16 -6.00 8.02 0.09
C THR A 16 -6.75 8.98 -0.83
N THR A 17 -7.49 9.91 -0.24
CA THR A 17 -8.01 11.08 -0.94
C THR A 17 -7.00 12.21 -0.82
N TRP A 18 -6.54 12.69 -1.97
CA TRP A 18 -5.67 13.84 -2.12
C TRP A 18 -6.52 15.08 -2.35
N GLU A 19 -6.19 16.16 -1.66
CA GLU A 19 -6.75 17.49 -1.90
C GLU A 19 -5.75 18.30 -2.72
N THR A 20 -6.21 18.85 -3.83
CA THR A 20 -5.38 19.63 -4.76
C THR A 20 -5.81 21.09 -4.73
N GLU A 21 -4.84 21.97 -4.55
CA GLU A 21 -5.01 23.41 -4.54
C GLU A 21 -4.29 24.02 -5.73
N ALA A 22 -4.87 25.05 -6.33
CA ALA A 22 -4.25 25.77 -7.44
C ALA A 22 -4.41 27.28 -7.26
N PHE A 23 -3.37 28.03 -7.62
CA PHE A 23 -3.38 29.48 -7.63
C PHE A 23 -2.86 30.01 -8.97
N CYS A 24 -3.36 31.18 -9.35
CA CYS A 24 -3.01 31.88 -10.59
C CYS A 24 -2.42 33.25 -10.26
N LEU A 25 -1.36 33.63 -10.96
CA LEU A 25 -0.74 34.94 -10.85
C LEU A 25 -0.79 35.66 -12.19
N SER A 26 -1.17 36.94 -12.18
CA SER A 26 -1.19 37.80 -13.37
C SER A 26 -0.88 39.24 -13.00
N SER A 27 -0.69 40.10 -14.02
CA SER A 27 -0.59 41.56 -13.81
C SER A 27 -1.85 42.17 -13.17
N LYS A 28 -2.98 41.47 -13.19
CA LYS A 28 -4.23 41.88 -12.54
C LYS A 28 -4.36 41.42 -11.08
N GLY A 29 -3.42 40.59 -10.60
CA GLY A 29 -3.41 40.07 -9.24
C GLY A 29 -3.38 38.54 -9.14
N LEU A 30 -3.75 38.06 -7.95
CA LEU A 30 -3.75 36.65 -7.55
C LEU A 30 -5.18 36.10 -7.55
N GLY A 31 -5.34 34.87 -8.05
CA GLY A 31 -6.58 34.09 -7.95
C GLY A 31 -6.32 32.75 -7.29
N LEU A 32 -7.26 32.28 -6.47
CA LEU A 32 -7.25 30.94 -5.87
C LEU A 32 -8.40 30.13 -6.47
N ALA A 33 -8.09 28.90 -6.91
CA ALA A 33 -9.09 27.95 -7.33
C ALA A 33 -9.68 27.22 -6.12
N PRO A 34 -10.97 26.81 -6.17
CA PRO A 34 -11.52 25.90 -5.18
C PRO A 34 -10.71 24.58 -5.13
N PRO A 35 -10.57 23.96 -3.95
CA PRO A 35 -9.90 22.66 -3.84
C PRO A 35 -10.60 21.59 -4.67
N ALA A 36 -9.82 20.70 -5.27
CA ALA A 36 -10.33 19.53 -5.98
C ALA A 36 -9.82 18.24 -5.33
N LEU A 37 -10.74 17.30 -5.10
CA LEU A 37 -10.44 16.01 -4.44
C LEU A 37 -10.16 14.92 -5.46
N LEU A 38 -9.13 14.12 -5.21
CA LEU A 38 -8.74 12.97 -6.02
C LEU A 38 -8.55 11.74 -5.12
N THR A 39 -9.40 10.72 -5.27
CA THR A 39 -9.27 9.47 -4.52
C THR A 39 -8.45 8.44 -5.30
N ALA A 40 -7.29 8.08 -4.76
CA ALA A 40 -6.49 6.96 -5.24
C ALA A 40 -6.92 5.70 -4.49
N PHE A 41 -7.40 4.67 -5.21
CA PHE A 41 -7.85 3.44 -4.59
C PHE A 41 -7.41 2.21 -5.39
N GLN A 42 -6.83 1.24 -4.67
CA GLN A 42 -6.47 -0.06 -5.22
C GLN A 42 -7.46 -1.11 -4.68
N PRO A 43 -8.25 -1.78 -5.54
CA PRO A 43 -9.32 -2.68 -5.09
C PRO A 43 -8.84 -4.01 -4.53
N PHE A 44 -7.55 -4.34 -4.69
CA PHE A 44 -6.93 -5.55 -4.18
C PHE A 44 -5.47 -5.26 -3.83
N PHE A 45 -5.12 -5.41 -2.55
CA PHE A 45 -3.78 -5.09 -2.05
C PHE A 45 -3.42 -5.92 -0.82
N LEU A 46 -2.12 -5.92 -0.49
CA LEU A 46 -1.54 -6.55 0.69
C LEU A 46 -0.91 -5.46 1.55
N GLU A 47 -1.21 -5.48 2.84
CA GLU A 47 -0.63 -4.60 3.85
C GLU A 47 0.21 -5.41 4.84
N LEU A 48 1.39 -4.92 5.19
CA LEU A 48 2.26 -5.53 6.20
C LEU A 48 2.14 -4.77 7.51
N SER A 49 1.82 -5.47 8.60
CA SER A 49 1.90 -4.90 9.95
C SER A 49 3.30 -5.14 10.52
N LEU A 50 4.20 -4.18 10.29
CA LEU A 50 5.56 -4.22 10.81
C LEU A 50 5.61 -3.69 12.26
N PRO A 51 6.40 -4.30 13.15
CA PRO A 51 6.72 -3.67 14.43
C PRO A 51 7.53 -2.39 14.19
N TYR A 52 7.53 -1.49 15.18
CA TYR A 52 8.26 -0.22 15.10
C TYR A 52 9.75 -0.41 14.78
N SER A 53 10.38 -1.42 15.37
CA SER A 53 11.76 -1.81 15.13
C SER A 53 11.93 -3.31 15.31
N ILE A 54 12.96 -3.88 14.67
CA ILE A 54 13.34 -5.29 14.80
C ILE A 54 14.82 -5.33 15.18
N VAL A 55 15.17 -5.98 16.29
CA VAL A 55 16.57 -6.13 16.68
C VAL A 55 17.15 -7.38 16.03
N ARG A 56 18.42 -7.29 15.63
CA ARG A 56 19.18 -8.41 15.09
C ARG A 56 19.14 -9.61 16.04
N GLY A 57 18.96 -10.80 15.48
CA GLY A 57 18.88 -12.05 16.25
C GLY A 57 17.52 -12.31 16.89
N GLU A 58 16.61 -11.32 16.93
CA GLU A 58 15.27 -11.54 17.46
C GLU A 58 14.37 -12.27 16.46
N PHE A 59 13.44 -13.03 17.05
CA PHE A 59 12.31 -13.59 16.33
C PHE A 59 11.16 -12.58 16.34
N PHE A 60 10.53 -12.38 15.19
CA PHE A 60 9.34 -11.55 15.09
C PHE A 60 8.28 -12.20 14.21
N GLU A 61 7.01 -11.95 14.54
CA GLU A 61 5.86 -12.35 13.71
C GLU A 61 5.58 -11.25 12.69
N LEU A 62 5.76 -11.54 11.40
CA LEU A 62 5.29 -10.70 10.31
C LEU A 62 3.85 -11.05 9.99
N LYS A 63 2.95 -10.06 10.10
CA LYS A 63 1.55 -10.18 9.69
C LYS A 63 1.37 -9.51 8.34
N ALA A 64 0.80 -10.23 7.38
CA ALA A 64 0.36 -9.67 6.10
C ALA A 64 -1.16 -9.81 5.97
N THR A 65 -1.86 -8.70 5.77
CA THR A 65 -3.31 -8.69 5.55
C THR A 65 -3.60 -8.40 4.09
N VAL A 66 -4.27 -9.33 3.43
CA VAL A 66 -4.78 -9.14 2.06
C VAL A 66 -6.20 -8.63 2.15
N PHE A 67 -6.49 -7.55 1.43
CA PHE A 67 -7.82 -6.95 1.31
C PHE A 67 -8.36 -7.17 -0.10
N ASN A 68 -9.61 -7.60 -0.19
CA ASN A 68 -10.31 -7.77 -1.46
C ASN A 68 -11.59 -6.92 -1.47
N TYR A 69 -11.53 -5.76 -2.12
CA TYR A 69 -12.68 -4.90 -2.37
C TYR A 69 -13.32 -5.16 -3.75
N LEU A 70 -12.90 -6.21 -4.47
CA LEU A 70 -13.60 -6.67 -5.67
C LEU A 70 -14.94 -7.29 -5.28
N SER A 71 -15.88 -7.33 -6.22
CA SER A 71 -17.22 -7.89 -6.02
C SER A 71 -17.28 -9.43 -6.06
N LYS A 72 -16.14 -10.13 -6.14
CA LYS A 72 -16.06 -11.58 -6.32
C LYS A 72 -15.15 -12.23 -5.29
N CYS A 73 -15.38 -13.51 -5.02
CA CYS A 73 -14.41 -14.33 -4.27
C CYS A 73 -13.24 -14.72 -5.16
N ILE A 74 -12.03 -14.55 -4.64
CA ILE A 74 -10.78 -14.88 -5.33
C ILE A 74 -9.92 -15.82 -4.50
N MET A 75 -9.17 -16.68 -5.17
CA MET A 75 -8.18 -17.54 -4.52
C MET A 75 -6.86 -16.76 -4.43
N VAL A 76 -6.38 -16.48 -3.22
CA VAL A 76 -5.09 -15.81 -3.02
C VAL A 76 -4.05 -16.81 -2.59
N LYS A 77 -2.83 -16.66 -3.12
CA LYS A 77 -1.62 -17.37 -2.71
C LYS A 77 -0.61 -16.32 -2.26
N VAL A 78 -0.07 -16.46 -1.05
CA VAL A 78 0.88 -15.52 -0.46
C VAL A 78 2.12 -16.28 -0.03
N THR A 79 3.28 -15.78 -0.45
CA THR A 79 4.59 -16.38 -0.18
C THR A 79 5.57 -15.26 0.16
N PRO A 80 6.38 -15.40 1.23
CA PRO A 80 7.48 -14.50 1.51
C PRO A 80 8.52 -14.49 0.39
N ALA A 81 9.03 -13.31 0.07
CA ALA A 81 10.15 -13.19 -0.85
C ALA A 81 11.47 -13.61 -0.16
N PRO A 82 12.41 -14.24 -0.89
CA PRO A 82 13.76 -14.49 -0.38
C PRO A 82 14.45 -13.19 0.05
N SER A 83 15.23 -13.25 1.13
CA SER A 83 15.97 -12.09 1.65
C SER A 83 17.27 -12.55 2.33
N SER A 84 18.33 -11.76 2.19
CA SER A 84 19.55 -11.93 3.00
C SER A 84 19.36 -11.45 4.44
N ASN A 85 18.35 -10.60 4.68
CA ASN A 85 18.17 -9.90 5.95
C ASN A 85 17.30 -10.64 6.95
N PHE A 86 16.47 -11.56 6.46
CA PHE A 86 15.50 -12.27 7.27
C PHE A 86 15.50 -13.75 6.89
N THR A 87 15.49 -14.62 7.90
CA THR A 87 15.37 -16.06 7.71
C THR A 87 14.00 -16.52 8.17
N LEU A 88 13.26 -17.18 7.29
CA LEU A 88 11.97 -17.78 7.61
C LEU A 88 12.14 -18.92 8.63
N LYS A 89 11.32 -18.93 9.67
CA LYS A 89 11.27 -19.98 10.70
C LYS A 89 9.96 -20.76 10.71
N SER A 90 8.89 -20.23 10.11
CA SER A 90 7.64 -20.99 9.95
C SER A 90 7.82 -22.25 9.12
N LEU A 91 7.06 -23.30 9.45
CA LEU A 91 7.05 -24.58 8.73
C LEU A 91 6.54 -24.47 7.29
N SER A 92 5.63 -23.52 7.05
CA SER A 92 5.06 -23.24 5.73
C SER A 92 5.55 -21.87 5.27
N ASP A 93 6.09 -21.85 4.05
CA ASP A 93 6.42 -20.64 3.33
C ASP A 93 5.18 -20.03 2.69
N THR A 94 4.30 -20.86 2.15
CA THR A 94 3.23 -20.45 1.26
C THR A 94 1.87 -20.76 1.84
N TYR A 95 1.00 -19.75 1.88
CA TYR A 95 -0.39 -19.92 2.26
C TYR A 95 -1.32 -19.66 1.07
N SER A 96 -2.42 -20.41 1.01
CA SER A 96 -3.51 -20.19 0.07
C SER A 96 -4.84 -20.06 0.82
N SER A 97 -5.67 -19.10 0.46
CA SER A 97 -6.99 -18.91 1.09
C SER A 97 -7.98 -18.22 0.17
N CYS A 98 -9.26 -18.59 0.28
CA CYS A 98 -10.32 -17.97 -0.52
C CYS A 98 -10.75 -16.69 0.18
N LEU A 99 -10.75 -15.58 -0.55
CA LEU A 99 -11.09 -14.28 -0.03
C LEU A 99 -12.29 -13.73 -0.80
N CYS A 100 -13.44 -13.69 -0.13
CA CYS A 100 -14.68 -13.18 -0.72
C CYS A 100 -14.74 -11.66 -0.80
N ALA A 101 -15.76 -11.16 -1.50
CA ALA A 101 -15.97 -9.73 -1.73
C ALA A 101 -16.01 -8.95 -0.40
N ASN A 102 -15.32 -7.81 -0.37
CA ASN A 102 -15.09 -6.98 0.82
C ASN A 102 -14.48 -7.75 2.01
N GLY A 103 -13.83 -8.88 1.75
CA GLY A 103 -13.17 -9.70 2.75
C GLY A 103 -11.72 -9.27 2.99
N ARG A 104 -11.20 -9.62 4.17
CA ARG A 104 -9.76 -9.56 4.47
C ARG A 104 -9.26 -10.85 5.10
N LYS A 105 -8.01 -11.22 4.83
CA LYS A 105 -7.34 -12.36 5.47
C LYS A 105 -5.95 -11.99 5.90
N THR A 106 -5.62 -12.31 7.16
CA THR A 106 -4.28 -12.13 7.71
C THR A 106 -3.52 -13.45 7.69
N PHE A 107 -2.32 -13.40 7.13
CA PHE A 107 -1.32 -14.46 7.11
C PHE A 107 -0.16 -14.09 8.04
N LYS A 108 0.50 -15.10 8.59
CA LYS A 108 1.51 -14.92 9.63
C LYS A 108 2.71 -15.79 9.35
N TRP A 109 3.89 -15.20 9.49
CA TRP A 109 5.15 -15.93 9.46
C TRP A 109 6.04 -15.48 10.60
N VAL A 110 6.82 -16.41 11.14
CA VAL A 110 7.88 -16.10 12.08
C VAL A 110 9.19 -16.02 11.32
N PHE A 111 9.88 -14.89 11.46
CA PHE A 111 11.21 -14.66 10.90
C PHE A 111 12.22 -14.42 12.01
N THR A 112 13.49 -14.67 11.71
CA THR A 112 14.63 -14.15 12.46
C THR A 112 15.30 -13.06 11.63
N ALA A 113 15.66 -11.93 12.25
CA ALA A 113 16.50 -10.91 11.61
C ALA A 113 17.96 -11.36 11.64
N SER A 114 18.53 -11.63 10.46
CA SER A 114 19.70 -12.53 10.33
C SER A 114 21.03 -11.85 10.00
N VAL A 115 21.13 -10.53 9.81
CA VAL A 115 22.40 -10.00 9.28
C VAL A 115 23.48 -9.80 10.34
N LEU A 116 24.71 -10.16 9.97
CA LEU A 116 25.99 -9.55 10.39
C LEU A 116 26.03 -8.04 10.15
#